data_AF-I9U896-F1
#
_entry.id   AF-I9U896-F1
#
_cell.length_a   1.000
_cell.length_b   1.000
_cell.length_c   1.000
_cell.angle_alpha   90.00
_cell.angle_beta   90.00
_cell.angle_gamma   90.00
#
_symmetry.space_group_name_H-M   'P 1'
#
loop_
_entity.id
_entity.type
_entity.pdbx_description
1 polymer ?
#
loop_
_entity_poly.entity_id
_entity_poly.type
_entity_poly.pdbx_seq_one_letter_code
_entity_poly.pdbx_strand_id
1 'polypeptide(L)'
;MSNLLEIMDKKSCGKSEIYISEEDGRWYACYRSAHLLKKLNETVLRGVMLDKVEVDLNKLLNGPWIVVLCSDNEMILIKNE
;
A
#
# COMPACT_ATOMS: atom_id res chain seq x y z
N MET A 1 -8.59 -0.50 17.45
CA MET A 1 -7.52 0.52 17.51
C MET A 1 -7.28 0.95 16.08
N SER A 2 -7.52 2.22 15.76
CA SER A 2 -7.22 2.73 14.41
C SER A 2 -5.71 2.80 14.26
N ASN A 3 -5.15 2.01 13.33
CA ASN A 3 -3.71 2.01 13.07
C ASN A 3 -3.30 3.40 12.55
N LEU A 4 -2.11 3.86 12.93
CA LEU A 4 -1.56 5.14 12.49
C LEU A 4 -1.56 5.22 10.94
N LEU A 5 -1.28 4.09 10.26
CA LEU A 5 -1.42 3.96 8.81
C LEU A 5 -2.82 4.21 8.30
N GLU A 6 -3.86 3.76 9.00
CA GLU A 6 -5.24 3.96 8.59
C GLU A 6 -5.61 5.46 8.60
N ILE A 7 -5.07 6.17 9.59
CA ILE A 7 -5.26 7.61 9.75
C ILE A 7 -4.40 8.35 8.70
N MET A 8 -3.17 7.91 8.44
CA MET A 8 -2.28 8.49 7.44
C MET A 8 -2.75 8.25 6.01
N ASP A 9 -3.26 7.06 5.69
CA ASP A 9 -3.84 6.73 4.39
C ASP A 9 -5.11 7.56 4.10
N LYS A 10 -5.96 7.74 5.13
CA LYS A 10 -7.11 8.65 5.06
C LYS A 10 -6.72 10.13 4.95
N LYS A 11 -5.55 10.54 5.49
CA LYS A 11 -5.08 11.93 5.49
C LYS A 11 -4.06 12.27 4.39
N SER A 12 -3.51 11.28 3.70
CA SER A 12 -2.50 11.49 2.66
C SER A 12 -3.05 12.40 1.56
N CYS A 13 -2.23 13.35 1.13
CA CYS A 13 -2.60 14.41 0.18
C CYS A 13 -1.89 14.23 -1.19
N GLY A 14 -0.91 13.33 -1.30
CA GLY A 14 -0.17 13.06 -2.54
C GLY A 14 -0.94 12.15 -3.51
N LYS A 15 -0.94 12.43 -4.82
CA LYS A 15 -1.70 11.67 -5.84
C LYS A 15 -1.23 10.21 -6.02
N SER A 16 0.01 9.90 -5.63
CA SER A 16 0.68 8.64 -5.97
C SER A 16 1.41 7.99 -4.79
N GLU A 17 1.05 8.35 -3.57
CA GLU A 17 1.57 7.71 -2.35
C GLU A 17 0.69 6.52 -1.98
N ILE A 18 1.31 5.40 -1.60
CA ILE A 18 0.62 4.23 -1.05
C ILE A 18 1.27 3.77 0.25
N TYR A 19 0.45 3.24 1.11
CA TYR A 19 0.77 2.75 2.43
C TYR A 19 0.49 1.24 2.45
N ILE A 20 1.48 0.47 2.87
CA ILE A 20 1.34 -0.97 3.07
C ILE A 20 1.80 -1.37 4.47
N SER A 21 1.12 -2.35 5.04
CA SER A 21 1.48 -2.97 6.31
C SER A 21 1.60 -4.48 6.16
N GLU A 22 2.49 -5.05 6.95
CA GLU A 22 2.68 -6.48 7.08
C GLU A 22 1.73 -7.04 8.15
N GLU A 23 1.06 -8.15 7.81
CA GLU A 23 0.24 -8.94 8.72
C GLU A 23 0.46 -10.43 8.39
N ASP A 24 0.88 -11.24 9.37
CA ASP A 24 1.04 -12.69 9.25
C ASP A 24 1.91 -13.16 8.06
N GLY A 25 2.99 -12.45 7.79
CA GLY A 25 3.96 -12.68 6.72
C GLY A 25 3.54 -12.12 5.37
N ARG A 26 2.45 -11.35 5.30
CA ARG A 26 1.88 -10.85 4.04
C ARG A 26 1.68 -9.34 4.07
N TRP A 27 1.84 -8.72 2.91
CA TRP A 27 1.73 -7.26 2.77
C TRP A 27 0.37 -6.87 2.25
N TYR A 28 -0.21 -5.84 2.88
CA TYR A 28 -1.54 -5.36 2.58
C TYR A 28 -1.57 -3.85 2.40
N ALA A 29 -2.31 -3.39 1.40
CA ALA A 29 -2.73 -1.99 1.29
C ALA A 29 -4.19 -1.86 1.72
N CYS A 30 -4.51 -0.77 2.41
CA CYS A 30 -5.87 -0.48 2.89
C CYS A 30 -6.43 0.80 2.26
N TYR A 31 -7.75 0.97 2.31
CA TYR A 31 -8.53 2.15 1.90
C TYR A 31 -8.04 2.80 0.59
N ARG A 32 -7.45 4.00 0.68
CA ARG A 32 -7.03 4.80 -0.47
C ARG A 32 -5.90 4.10 -1.22
N SER A 33 -4.91 3.56 -0.52
CA SER A 33 -3.82 2.79 -1.12
C SER A 33 -4.33 1.57 -1.88
N ALA A 34 -5.31 0.85 -1.31
CA ALA A 34 -5.96 -0.27 -1.99
C ALA A 34 -6.68 0.19 -3.27
N HIS A 35 -7.40 1.30 -3.22
CA HIS A 35 -8.11 1.86 -4.38
C HIS A 35 -7.14 2.35 -5.47
N LEU A 36 -6.02 2.96 -5.10
CA LEU A 36 -4.99 3.40 -6.03
C LEU A 36 -4.36 2.21 -6.75
N LEU A 37 -3.95 1.17 -6.02
CA LEU A 37 -3.38 -0.04 -6.60
C LEU A 37 -4.37 -0.76 -7.55
N LYS A 38 -5.64 -0.86 -7.16
CA LYS A 38 -6.71 -1.40 -8.03
C LYS A 38 -6.86 -0.56 -9.30
N LYS A 39 -6.89 0.77 -9.19
CA LYS A 39 -7.04 1.69 -10.32
C LYS A 39 -5.85 1.61 -11.29
N LEU A 40 -4.64 1.44 -10.76
CA LEU A 40 -3.42 1.29 -11.55
C LEU A 40 -3.27 -0.12 -12.15
N ASN A 41 -4.14 -1.06 -11.76
CA ASN A 41 -4.03 -2.49 -12.12
C ASN A 41 -2.67 -3.08 -11.74
N GLU A 42 -2.08 -2.59 -10.64
CA GLU A 42 -0.72 -2.94 -10.23
C GLU A 42 -0.74 -3.87 -9.03
N THR A 43 -0.09 -5.04 -9.16
CA THR A 43 0.44 -5.86 -8.05
C THR A 43 -0.55 -6.29 -6.97
N VAL A 44 -1.85 -6.12 -7.19
CA VAL A 44 -2.92 -6.64 -6.34
C VAL A 44 -3.01 -8.15 -6.57
N LEU A 45 -2.67 -8.93 -5.55
CA LEU A 45 -2.76 -10.38 -5.60
C LEU A 45 -4.22 -10.83 -5.47
N ARG A 46 -4.95 -10.31 -4.48
CA ARG A 46 -6.37 -10.55 -4.22
C ARG A 46 -7.01 -9.40 -3.42
N GLY A 47 -8.27 -9.09 -3.69
CA GLY A 47 -9.09 -8.25 -2.80
C GLY A 47 -9.55 -9.07 -1.60
N VAL A 48 -9.09 -8.73 -0.41
CA VAL A 48 -9.42 -9.44 0.84
C VAL A 48 -10.68 -8.87 1.47
N MET A 49 -10.88 -7.55 1.37
CA MET A 49 -12.12 -6.83 1.69
C MET A 49 -12.29 -5.66 0.71
N LEU A 50 -13.45 -4.97 0.71
CA LEU A 50 -13.72 -3.80 -0.16
C LEU A 50 -12.55 -2.81 -0.14
N ASP A 51 -12.04 -2.52 1.05
CA ASP A 51 -10.99 -1.53 1.32
C ASP A 51 -9.65 -2.17 1.72
N LYS A 52 -9.39 -3.45 1.41
CA LYS A 52 -8.10 -4.10 1.73
C LYS A 52 -7.67 -5.07 0.64
N VAL A 53 -6.44 -4.92 0.16
CA VAL A 53 -5.85 -5.77 -0.89
C VAL A 53 -4.53 -6.36 -0.43
N GLU A 54 -4.31 -7.63 -0.76
CA GLU A 54 -2.99 -8.26 -0.63
C GLU A 54 -2.09 -7.79 -1.78
N VAL A 55 -0.85 -7.47 -1.44
CA VAL A 55 0.12 -6.85 -2.33
C VAL A 55 1.31 -7.79 -2.53
N ASP A 56 1.68 -8.00 -3.79
CA ASP A 56 2.93 -8.68 -4.13
C ASP A 56 4.10 -7.70 -3.95
N LEU A 57 4.72 -7.71 -2.77
CA LEU A 57 5.81 -6.78 -2.45
C LEU A 57 6.96 -6.88 -3.46
N ASN A 58 7.31 -8.09 -3.93
CA ASN A 58 8.38 -8.25 -4.90
C ASN A 58 8.03 -7.59 -6.23
N LYS A 59 6.82 -7.79 -6.75
CA LYS A 59 6.41 -7.11 -7.99
C LYS A 59 6.31 -5.60 -7.82
N LEU A 60 5.87 -5.14 -6.64
CA LEU A 60 5.71 -3.72 -6.35
C LEU A 60 7.07 -3.02 -6.30
N LEU A 61 8.05 -3.59 -5.58
CA LEU A 61 9.41 -3.06 -5.47
C LEU A 61 10.22 -3.17 -6.77
N ASN A 62 9.90 -4.14 -7.64
CA ASN A 62 10.46 -4.21 -9.00
C ASN A 62 9.74 -3.27 -9.98
N GLY A 63 8.65 -2.62 -9.56
CA GLY A 63 7.91 -1.64 -10.35
C GLY A 63 8.48 -0.23 -10.21
N PRO A 64 7.76 0.78 -10.72
CA PRO A 64 8.16 2.18 -10.62
C PRO A 64 7.84 2.75 -9.23
N TRP A 65 8.13 2.03 -8.14
CA TRP A 65 7.81 2.44 -6.78
C TRP A 65 9.07 2.67 -5.96
N ILE A 66 9.14 3.81 -5.29
CA ILE A 66 10.25 4.20 -4.43
C ILE A 66 9.78 4.07 -2.99
N VAL A 67 10.55 3.35 -2.16
CA VAL A 67 10.32 3.28 -0.71
C VAL A 67 10.80 4.58 -0.08
N VAL A 68 9.90 5.32 0.57
CA VAL A 68 10.21 6.61 1.20
C VAL A 68 10.29 6.50 2.72
N LEU A 69 9.51 5.59 3.31
CA LEU A 69 9.63 5.20 4.70
C LEU A 69 9.49 3.69 4.83
N CYS A 70 10.32 3.11 5.68
CA CYS A 70 10.37 1.67 5.95
C CYS A 70 10.55 1.47 7.46
N SER A 71 9.60 0.78 8.07
CA SER A 71 9.60 0.31 9.46
C SER A 71 9.47 -1.21 9.48
N ASP A 72 9.52 -1.83 10.66
CA ASP A 72 9.53 -3.29 10.82
C ASP A 72 8.33 -3.98 10.14
N ASN A 73 7.14 -3.36 10.19
CA ASN A 73 5.90 -3.93 9.64
C ASN A 73 5.17 -2.96 8.70
N GLU A 74 5.79 -1.86 8.30
CA GLU A 74 5.10 -0.77 7.60
C GLU A 74 6.00 -0.15 6.53
N MET A 75 5.45 0.14 5.36
CA MET A 75 6.17 0.85 4.30
C MET A 75 5.29 1.90 3.63
N ILE A 76 5.92 2.99 3.23
CA ILE A 76 5.31 4.04 2.41
C ILE A 76 6.07 4.09 1.09
N LEU A 77 5.32 3.99 0.00
CA LEU A 77 5.86 3.97 -1.35
C LEU A 77 5.28 5.12 -2.16
N ILE A 78 6.10 5.68 -3.05
CA ILE A 78 5.68 6.71 -4.00
C ILE A 78 5.98 6.22 -5.40
N LYS A 79 5.00 6.35 -6.30
CA LYS A 79 5.20 6.01 -7.71
C LYS A 79 6.12 7.04 -8.36
N ASN A 80 7.24 6.57 -8.91
CA ASN A 80 8.11 7.33 -9.78
C ASN A 80 7.39 7.51 -11.14
N GLU A 81 7.24 8.75 -11.61
CA GLU A 81 6.62 9.04 -12.92
C GLU A 81 7.54 8.68 -14.08
#